data_AF-K2ERW1-F1
#
_entry.id   AF-K2ERW1-F1
#
_cell.length_a   1.000
_cell.length_b   1.000
_cell.length_c   1.000
_cell.angle_alpha   90.00
_cell.angle_beta   90.00
_cell.angle_gamma   90.00
#
_symmetry.space_group_name_H-M   'P 1'
#
loop_
_entity.id
_entity.type
_entity.pdbx_description
1 polymer ?
#
loop_
_entity_poly.entity_id
_entity_poly.type
_entity_poly.pdbx_seq_one_letter_code
_entity_poly.pdbx_strand_id
1 'polypeptide(L)'
;MIRELENELDPINMVQRDFIWKAHNKLRQNRGMVLPVFIKGYDAEEKNGSFFMRLVKDGGTEYMQAEGFSSGELARDFPQLYERWGWKELQPNIYRLDTFKAF
;
A
#
# COMPACT_ATOMS: atom_id res chain seq x y z
N MET A 1 6.20 18.33 -1.35
CA MET A 1 5.30 17.18 -1.55
C MET A 1 4.55 17.30 -2.89
N ILE A 2 5.26 17.57 -3.99
CA ILE A 2 4.69 17.74 -5.36
C ILE A 2 5.36 16.80 -6.38
N ARG A 3 6.54 16.25 -6.07
CA ARG A 3 7.33 15.40 -6.98
C ARG A 3 6.92 13.92 -7.03
N GLU A 4 6.02 13.45 -6.17
CA GLU A 4 5.57 12.05 -6.20
C GLU A 4 4.46 11.80 -7.24
N LEU A 5 3.68 12.82 -7.61
CA LEU A 5 2.53 12.73 -8.54
C LEU A 5 2.89 12.27 -9.97
N GLU A 6 4.11 12.52 -10.46
CA GLU A 6 4.54 12.05 -11.79
C GLU A 6 4.93 10.56 -11.81
N ASN A 7 5.14 9.96 -10.64
CA ASN A 7 5.53 8.55 -10.48
C ASN A 7 4.39 7.69 -9.89
N GLU A 8 3.16 8.20 -9.94
CA GLU A 8 1.97 7.55 -9.40
C GLU A 8 1.25 6.69 -10.44
N LEU A 9 0.84 5.50 -10.03
CA LEU A 9 -0.01 4.60 -10.80
C LEU A 9 -1.49 4.88 -10.55
N ASP A 10 -2.38 4.42 -11.44
CA ASP A 10 -3.81 4.56 -11.15
C ASP A 10 -4.16 3.86 -9.83
N PRO A 11 -4.95 4.51 -8.97
CA PRO A 11 -5.20 4.01 -7.64
C PRO A 11 -6.05 2.74 -7.65
N ILE A 12 -5.88 1.87 -6.64
CA ILE A 12 -6.68 0.64 -6.49
C ILE A 12 -7.33 0.53 -5.12
N ASN A 13 -8.49 -0.12 -5.09
CA ASN A 13 -9.27 -0.32 -3.87
C ASN A 13 -8.74 -1.51 -3.07
N MET A 14 -8.42 -1.26 -1.80
CA MET A 14 -7.83 -2.25 -0.90
C MET A 14 -8.81 -3.31 -0.39
N VAL A 15 -10.13 -3.05 -0.43
CA VAL A 15 -11.18 -3.96 0.06
C VAL A 15 -11.33 -5.21 -0.83
N GLN A 16 -10.75 -5.21 -2.03
CA GLN A 16 -10.82 -6.34 -2.95
C GLN A 16 -10.07 -7.57 -2.39
N ARG A 17 -10.65 -8.76 -2.54
CA ARG A 17 -10.05 -10.01 -2.01
C ARG A 17 -8.65 -10.29 -2.57
N ASP A 18 -8.43 -9.96 -3.84
CA ASP A 18 -7.20 -10.15 -4.60
C ASP A 18 -6.30 -8.91 -4.62
N PHE A 19 -6.57 -7.93 -3.76
CA PHE A 19 -5.85 -6.66 -3.70
C PHE A 19 -4.33 -6.83 -3.64
N ILE A 20 -3.81 -7.66 -2.73
CA ILE A 20 -2.36 -7.85 -2.54
C ILE A 20 -1.70 -8.34 -3.83
N TRP A 21 -2.33 -9.30 -4.51
CA TRP A 21 -1.84 -9.83 -5.79
C TRP A 21 -1.86 -8.78 -6.90
N LYS A 22 -2.95 -8.02 -7.02
CA LYS A 22 -3.07 -6.91 -7.98
C LYS A 22 -2.03 -5.81 -7.73
N ALA A 23 -1.88 -5.40 -6.47
CA ALA A 23 -0.92 -4.38 -6.06
C ALA A 23 0.51 -4.81 -6.39
N HIS A 24 0.88 -6.04 -6.04
CA HIS A 24 2.20 -6.59 -6.28
C HIS A 24 2.54 -6.64 -7.77
N ASN A 25 1.65 -7.19 -8.59
CA ASN A 25 1.86 -7.27 -10.03
C ASN A 25 1.96 -5.90 -10.68
N LYS A 26 1.09 -4.96 -10.29
CA LYS A 26 1.09 -3.60 -10.85
C LYS A 26 2.40 -2.88 -10.53
N LEU A 27 2.89 -3.00 -9.29
CA LEU A 27 4.18 -2.44 -8.88
C LEU A 27 5.38 -3.15 -9.55
N ARG A 28 5.31 -4.47 -9.75
CA ARG A 28 6.38 -5.21 -10.45
C ARG A 28 6.49 -4.83 -11.92
N GLN A 29 5.36 -4.56 -12.58
CA GLN A 29 5.32 -4.09 -13.97
C GLN A 29 5.78 -2.65 -14.11
N ASN A 30 5.68 -1.85 -13.04
CA ASN A 30 6.00 -0.42 -13.03
C ASN A 30 7.04 -0.11 -11.94
N ARG A 31 8.26 -0.64 -12.10
CA ARG A 31 9.32 -0.51 -11.10
C ARG A 31 9.69 0.95 -10.85
N GLY A 32 9.85 1.30 -9.58
CA GLY A 32 10.21 2.67 -9.14
C GLY A 32 9.01 3.61 -9.01
N MET A 33 7.83 3.18 -9.46
CA MET A 33 6.58 3.91 -9.26
C MET A 33 5.96 3.60 -7.90
N VAL A 34 5.11 4.51 -7.45
CA VAL A 34 4.28 4.35 -6.25
C VAL A 34 2.84 4.07 -6.67
N LEU A 35 2.16 3.24 -5.90
CA LEU A 35 0.76 2.88 -6.11
C LEU A 35 -0.08 3.50 -5.01
N PRO A 36 -0.83 4.58 -5.28
CA PRO A 36 -1.85 5.04 -4.36
C PRO A 36 -2.91 3.95 -4.17
N VAL A 37 -3.29 3.70 -2.93
CA VAL A 37 -4.31 2.72 -2.56
C VAL A 37 -5.27 3.33 -1.57
N PHE A 38 -6.55 2.99 -1.67
CA PHE A 38 -7.60 3.57 -0.83
C PHE A 38 -8.45 2.50 -0.17
N ILE A 39 -8.88 2.78 1.06
CA ILE A 39 -9.84 1.95 1.79
C ILE A 39 -11.23 2.50 1.46
N LYS A 40 -11.97 1.86 0.55
CA LYS A 40 -13.34 2.30 0.27
C LYS A 40 -14.30 1.75 1.33
N GLY A 41 -14.42 2.48 2.44
CA GLY A 41 -15.62 2.47 3.28
C GLY A 41 -16.31 3.83 3.13
N TYR A 42 -17.48 3.86 2.51
CA TYR A 42 -18.35 5.05 2.33
C TYR A 42 -17.81 6.21 1.46
N ASP A 43 -18.38 6.37 0.26
CA ASP A 43 -18.66 7.63 -0.45
C ASP A 43 -17.62 8.76 -0.62
N ALA A 44 -16.32 8.51 -0.58
CA ALA A 44 -15.34 9.57 -0.86
C ALA A 44 -14.73 9.49 -2.27
N GLU A 45 -14.79 10.60 -3.01
CA GLU A 45 -13.97 10.93 -4.18
C GLU A 45 -12.48 11.09 -3.79
N GLU A 46 -11.89 10.13 -3.06
CA GLU A 46 -10.50 10.19 -2.63
C GLU A 46 -9.55 9.97 -3.82
N LYS A 47 -9.23 11.06 -4.51
CA LYS A 47 -8.29 11.06 -5.66
C LYS A 47 -6.84 10.74 -5.26
N ASN A 48 -6.49 10.89 -3.98
CA ASN A 48 -5.08 10.88 -3.52
C ASN A 48 -4.65 9.58 -2.82
N GLY A 49 -5.56 8.60 -2.64
CA GLY A 49 -5.26 7.38 -1.89
C GLY A 49 -5.11 7.61 -0.38
N SER A 50 -5.43 6.58 0.41
CA SER A 50 -5.21 6.59 1.86
C SER A 50 -3.75 6.22 2.21
N PHE A 51 -3.08 5.44 1.34
CA PHE A 51 -1.68 5.04 1.44
C PHE A 51 -0.99 5.05 0.09
N PHE A 52 0.33 5.16 0.07
CA PHE A 52 1.17 4.79 -1.05
C PHE A 52 1.83 3.44 -0.81
N MET A 53 1.77 2.58 -1.81
CA MET A 53 2.48 1.31 -1.83
C MET A 53 3.65 1.35 -2.80
N ARG A 54 4.75 0.71 -2.42
CA ARG A 54 5.93 0.53 -3.26
C ARG A 54 6.59 -0.82 -2.99
N LEU A 55 7.36 -1.32 -3.96
CA LEU A 55 8.23 -2.47 -3.73
C LEU A 55 9.59 -1.98 -3.24
N VAL A 56 10.04 -2.54 -2.12
CA VAL A 56 11.36 -2.26 -1.55
C VAL A 56 12.15 -3.56 -1.46
N LYS A 57 13.47 -3.46 -1.69
CA LYS A 57 14.38 -4.59 -1.49
C LYS A 57 15.23 -4.35 -0.26
N ASP A 58 15.26 -5.33 0.62
CA ASP A 58 16.04 -5.29 1.86
C ASP A 58 16.63 -6.67 2.09
N GLY A 59 17.96 -6.77 2.20
CA GLY A 59 18.67 -8.03 2.40
C GLY A 59 18.44 -9.11 1.33
N GLY A 60 18.07 -8.74 0.10
CA GLY A 60 17.74 -9.69 -0.98
C GLY A 60 16.27 -10.14 -1.00
N THR A 61 15.47 -9.76 -0.01
CA THR A 61 14.03 -10.00 0.03
C THR A 61 13.26 -8.80 -0.51
N GLU A 62 12.23 -9.06 -1.32
CA GLU A 62 11.31 -8.05 -1.84
C GLU A 62 10.09 -7.92 -0.93
N TYR A 63 9.85 -6.71 -0.43
CA TYR A 63 8.72 -6.39 0.41
C TYR A 63 7.80 -5.42 -0.31
N MET A 64 6.51 -5.54 -0.04
CA MET A 64 5.57 -4.45 -0.31
C MET A 64 5.56 -3.54 0.92
N GLN A 65 5.87 -2.25 0.72
CA GLN A 65 5.85 -1.24 1.77
C GLN A 65 4.66 -0.32 1.54
N ALA A 66 3.87 -0.08 2.58
CA ALA A 66 2.77 0.87 2.59
C ALA A 66 3.09 2.05 3.51
N GLU A 67 2.87 3.27 3.04
CA GLU A 67 3.13 4.53 3.75
C GLU A 67 1.88 5.40 3.76
N GLY A 68 1.42 5.80 4.95
CA GLY A 68 0.21 6.63 5.11
C GLY A 68 0.47 8.12 4.86
N PHE A 69 -0.48 8.82 4.22
CA PHE A 69 -0.28 10.21 3.78
C PHE A 69 -0.62 11.27 4.84
N SER A 70 -1.80 11.19 5.47
CA SER A 70 -2.13 11.80 6.78
C SER A 70 -3.64 11.69 7.05
N SER A 71 -4.01 10.96 8.10
CA SER A 71 -4.93 11.39 9.16
C SER A 71 -4.98 10.24 10.16
N GLY A 72 -4.97 10.55 11.46
CA GLY A 72 -4.83 9.56 12.52
C GLY A 72 -5.98 8.56 12.66
N GLU A 73 -7.01 8.62 11.81
CA GLU A 73 -8.16 7.72 11.84
C GLU A 73 -7.97 6.52 10.89
N LEU A 74 -7.64 6.72 9.60
CA LEU A 74 -7.49 5.61 8.63
C LEU A 74 -6.22 4.76 8.86
N ALA A 75 -5.16 5.36 9.41
CA ALA A 75 -3.94 4.64 9.75
C ALA A 75 -4.13 3.60 10.87
N ARG A 76 -5.10 3.81 11.76
CA ARG A 76 -5.41 2.89 12.87
C ARG A 76 -6.11 1.61 12.41
N ASP A 77 -6.80 1.67 11.28
CA ASP A 77 -7.56 0.54 10.75
C ASP A 77 -6.74 -0.35 9.80
N PHE A 78 -5.60 0.15 9.29
CA PHE A 78 -4.72 -0.62 8.40
C PHE A 78 -4.16 -1.91 9.03
N PRO A 79 -3.73 -1.93 10.31
CA PRO A 79 -3.35 -3.20 10.93
C PRO A 79 -4.53 -4.18 11.04
N GLN A 80 -5.70 -3.71 11.49
CA GLN A 80 -6.87 -4.57 11.77
C GLN A 80 -7.53 -5.14 10.51
N LEU A 81 -7.61 -4.36 9.44
CA LEU A 81 -8.17 -4.81 8.17
C LEU A 81 -7.27 -5.83 7.46
N TYR A 82 -5.98 -5.90 7.81
CA TYR A 82 -4.98 -6.64 7.05
C TYR A 82 -4.13 -7.62 7.88
N GLU A 83 -4.49 -7.91 9.15
CA GLU A 83 -3.83 -8.93 9.98
C GLU A 83 -3.68 -10.27 9.25
N ARG A 84 -4.68 -10.65 8.45
CA ARG A 84 -4.70 -11.92 7.69
C ARG A 84 -3.52 -12.11 6.74
N TRP A 85 -2.88 -11.03 6.29
CA TRP A 85 -1.73 -11.11 5.38
C TRP A 85 -0.39 -10.94 6.12
N GLY A 86 -0.39 -10.62 7.42
CA GLY A 86 0.83 -10.52 8.20
C GLY A 86 1.64 -9.24 7.95
N TRP A 87 0.97 -8.11 7.71
CA TRP A 87 1.63 -6.81 7.66
C TRP A 87 2.29 -6.50 9.01
N LYS A 88 3.52 -5.99 8.96
CA LYS A 88 4.28 -5.57 10.13
C LYS A 88 4.55 -4.07 10.08
N GLU A 89 4.19 -3.36 11.13
CA GLU A 89 4.59 -1.96 11.30
C GLU A 89 6.09 -1.88 11.61
N LEU A 90 6.82 -1.09 10.83
CA LEU A 90 8.25 -0.86 11.05
C LEU A 90 8.51 0.47 11.76
N GLN A 91 7.73 1.48 11.42
CA GLN A 91 7.72 2.81 12.00
C GLN A 91 6.28 3.33 11.95
N PRO A 92 5.92 4.35 12.73
CA PRO A 92 4.58 4.94 12.68
C PRO A 92 4.15 5.23 11.24
N ASN A 93 3.04 4.63 10.80
CA ASN A 93 2.46 4.73 9.46
C ASN A 93 3.27 4.10 8.31
N ILE A 94 4.30 3.31 8.61
CA ILE A 94 5.08 2.55 7.62
C ILE A 94 4.96 1.07 7.91
N TYR A 95 4.31 0.35 6.99
CA TYR A 95 4.03 -1.07 7.11
C TYR A 95 4.76 -1.86 6.02
N ARG A 96 5.23 -3.06 6.33
CA ARG A 96 5.79 -3.99 5.34
C ARG A 96 5.08 -5.34 5.33
N LEU A 97 4.93 -5.87 4.13
CA LEU A 97 4.47 -7.21 3.86
C LEU A 97 5.57 -7.99 3.14
N ASP A 98 5.90 -9.15 3.70
CA ASP A 98 6.75 -10.14 3.02
C ASP A 98 5.94 -10.85 1.93
N THR A 99 6.17 -10.45 0.69
CA THR A 99 5.41 -10.96 -0.46
C THR A 99 5.68 -12.43 -0.76
N PHE A 100 6.78 -13.02 -0.27
CA PHE A 100 7.03 -14.46 -0.38
C PHE A 100 6.18 -15.30 0.56
N LYS A 101 5.65 -14.71 1.63
CA LYS A 101 4.79 -15.40 2.61
C LYS A 101 3.31 -15.10 2.38
N ALA A 102 3.01 -14.02 1.65
CA ALA A 102 1.65 -13.58 1.36
C ALA A 102 1.03 -14.26 0.12
N PHE A 103 1.87 -14.91 -0.71
CA PHE A 103 1.50 -15.70 -1.88
C PHE A 103 2.01 -17.13 -1.72
#